data_AF-A0A938XAW4-F1
#
_entry.id   AF-A0A938XAW4-F1
#
_cell.length_a   1.000
_cell.length_b   1.000
_cell.length_c   1.000
_cell.angle_alpha   90.00
_cell.angle_beta   90.00
_cell.angle_gamma   90.00
#
_symmetry.space_group_name_H-M   'P 1'
#
loop_
_entity.id
_entity.type
_entity.pdbx_description
1 polymer ?
#
loop_
_entity_poly.entity_id
_entity_poly.type
_entity_poly.pdbx_seq_one_letter_code
_entity_poly.pdbx_strand_id
1 'polypeptide(L)' 'MVRKYRLTKKIEEEMAQEILKEVQQLENVKSASFSEDLSQLAIGTEDNEYGAVMNRTVNICRRIGGGCDLSFDGFVVEE' A
#
# COMPACT_ATOMS: atom_id res chain seq x y z
N MET A 1 -9.85 5.37 -9.35
CA MET A 1 -10.26 5.08 -7.95
C MET A 1 -9.00 4.75 -7.17
N VAL A 2 -8.90 5.11 -5.90
CA VAL A 2 -7.76 4.76 -5.03
C VAL A 2 -8.32 4.00 -3.83
N ARG A 3 -7.71 2.87 -3.47
CA ARG A 3 -8.12 2.05 -2.33
C ARG A 3 -7.20 2.31 -1.14
N LYS A 4 -7.77 2.38 0.06
CA LYS A 4 -7.06 2.50 1.32
C LYS A 4 -7.02 1.15 2.02
N TYR A 5 -5.85 0.82 2.55
CA TYR A 5 -5.61 -0.38 3.32
C TYR A 5 -4.99 -0.01 4.66
N ARG A 6 -5.55 -0.54 5.74
CA ARG A 6 -4.99 -0.41 7.08
C ARG A 6 -3.89 -1.42 7.29
N LEU A 7 -2.80 -0.98 7.92
CA LEU A 7 -1.70 -1.84 8.32
C LEU A 7 -2.08 -2.58 9.60
N THR A 8 -1.77 -3.87 9.69
CA THR A 8 -2.08 -4.66 10.89
C THR A 8 -1.20 -4.31 12.09
N LYS A 9 -0.09 -3.62 11.86
CA LYS A 9 0.81 -3.09 12.89
C LYS A 9 1.54 -1.86 12.38
N LYS A 10 2.08 -1.06 13.31
CA LYS A 10 2.92 0.09 12.96
C LYS A 10 4.23 -0.38 12.34
N ILE A 11 4.73 0.42 11.40
CA ILE A 11 6.03 0.29 10.76
C ILE A 11 6.82 1.58 10.99
N GLU A 12 8.14 1.51 10.82
CA GLU A 12 9.01 2.67 10.90
C GLU A 12 9.04 3.44 9.57
N GLU A 13 9.43 4.70 9.60
CA GLU A 13 9.49 5.57 8.42
C GLU A 13 10.42 5.00 7.34
N GLU A 14 11.56 4.43 7.73
CA GLU A 14 12.50 3.79 6.81
C GLU A 14 11.87 2.60 6.09
N MET A 15 11.10 1.78 6.81
CA MET A 15 10.35 0.66 6.22
C MET A 15 9.28 1.16 5.26
N ALA A 16 8.55 2.22 5.63
CA ALA A 16 7.52 2.81 4.78
C ALA A 16 8.11 3.35 3.48
N GLN A 17 9.27 4.02 3.52
CA GLN A 17 9.94 4.52 2.33
C GLN A 17 10.36 3.39 1.38
N GLU A 18 10.97 2.32 1.90
CA GLU A 18 11.36 1.17 1.08
C GLU A 18 10.14 0.41 0.52
N ILE A 19 9.06 0.26 1.30
CA ILE A 19 7.79 -0.29 0.81
C ILE A 19 7.24 0.56 -0.33
N LEU A 20 7.16 1.89 -0.18
CA LEU A 20 6.65 2.77 -1.24
C LEU A 20 7.48 2.65 -2.50
N LYS A 21 8.80 2.65 -2.37
CA LYS A 21 9.72 2.54 -3.50
C LYS A 21 9.48 1.26 -4.30
N GLU A 22 9.34 0.12 -3.63
CA GLU A 22 9.05 -1.15 -4.32
C GLU A 22 7.63 -1.22 -4.88
N VAL A 23 6.63 -0.71 -4.14
CA VAL A 23 5.23 -0.71 -4.62
C VAL A 23 5.07 0.18 -5.84
N GLN A 24 5.74 1.33 -5.89
CA GLN A 24 5.71 2.23 -7.06
C GLN A 24 6.42 1.65 -8.29
N GLN A 25 7.27 0.65 -8.12
CA GLN A 25 7.91 -0.08 -9.22
C GLN A 25 7.05 -1.23 -9.76
N LEU A 26 5.92 -1.54 -9.13
CA LEU A 26 5.01 -2.55 -9.62
C LEU A 26 4.33 -2.06 -10.90
N GLU A 27 4.26 -2.96 -11.88
CA GLU A 27 3.44 -2.78 -13.07
C GLU A 27 1.97 -2.55 -12.66
N ASN A 28 1.30 -1.63 -13.35
CA ASN A 28 -0.10 -1.23 -13.13
C ASN A 28 -0.36 -0.48 -11.81
N VAL A 29 0.67 -0.06 -11.07
CA VAL A 29 0.53 0.90 -9.97
C VAL A 29 0.62 2.33 -10.52
N LYS A 30 -0.46 3.08 -10.37
CA LYS A 30 -0.51 4.50 -10.75
C LYS A 30 -0.05 5.42 -9.62
N SER A 31 -0.41 5.08 -8.38
CA SER A 31 -0.04 5.86 -7.21
C SER A 31 0.02 4.99 -5.96
N ALA A 32 0.94 5.30 -5.05
CA ALA A 32 1.02 4.70 -3.73
C ALA A 32 1.51 5.73 -2.72
N SER A 33 0.84 5.83 -1.57
CA SER A 33 1.21 6.77 -0.50
C SER A 33 0.73 6.27 0.86
N PHE A 34 1.52 6.48 1.90
CA PHE A 34 1.11 6.24 3.28
C PHE A 34 0.39 7.45 3.87
N SER A 35 -0.43 7.22 4.91
CA SER A 35 -0.90 8.28 5.79
C SER A 35 0.24 8.86 6.63
N GLU A 36 0.07 10.07 7.16
CA GLU A 36 1.09 10.75 7.99
C GLU A 36 1.52 9.92 9.21
N ASP A 37 0.61 9.13 9.78
CA ASP A 37 0.85 8.28 10.94
C ASP A 37 1.25 6.83 10.57
N LEU A 38 1.48 6.55 9.28
CA LEU A 38 1.86 5.24 8.73
C LEU A 38 0.88 4.10 9.09
N SER A 39 -0.38 4.40 9.40
CA SER A 39 -1.39 3.39 9.69
C SER A 39 -2.16 2.91 8.46
N GLN A 40 -2.13 3.70 7.38
CA GLN A 40 -2.86 3.40 6.15
C GLN A 40 -1.96 3.54 4.92
N LEU A 41 -2.15 2.65 3.94
CA LEU A 41 -1.56 2.70 2.61
C LEU A 41 -2.66 2.91 1.58
N ALA A 42 -2.57 3.99 0.82
CA ALA A 42 -3.43 4.28 -0.31
C ALA A 42 -2.77 3.79 -1.62
N ILE A 43 -3.50 3.04 -2.44
CA ILE A 43 -3.02 2.51 -3.73
C ILE A 43 -4.02 2.81 -4.84
N GLY A 44 -3.54 3.47 -5.89
CA GLY A 44 -4.20 3.62 -7.18
C GLY A 44 -3.58 2.67 -8.19
N THR A 45 -4.40 1.95 -8.94
CA THR A 45 -3.94 1.09 -10.04
C THR A 45 -4.45 1.60 -11.37
N GLU A 46 -3.78 1.21 -12.45
CA GLU A 46 -4.32 1.29 -13.81
C GLU A 46 -5.47 0.26 -13.97
N ASP A 47 -6.46 0.62 -14.78
CA ASP A 47 -7.64 -0.19 -15.14
C ASP A 47 -8.35 -0.96 -14.00
N ASN A 48 -8.22 -0.50 -12.76
CA ASN A 48 -8.71 -1.17 -11.54
C ASN A 48 -8.16 -2.60 -11.33
N GLU A 49 -6.94 -2.90 -11.82
CA GLU A 49 -6.25 -4.19 -11.65
C GLU A 49 -5.70 -4.45 -10.24
N TYR A 50 -6.54 -4.29 -9.22
CA TYR A 50 -6.15 -4.41 -7.83
C TYR A 50 -5.74 -5.82 -7.40
N GLY A 51 -6.24 -6.88 -8.06
CA GLY A 51 -5.98 -8.26 -7.62
C GLY A 51 -4.50 -8.63 -7.66
N ALA A 52 -3.84 -8.40 -8.80
CA ALA A 52 -2.42 -8.70 -8.98
C ALA A 52 -1.53 -7.74 -8.19
N VAL A 53 -1.84 -6.44 -8.25
CA VAL A 53 -1.11 -5.41 -7.51
C VAL A 53 -1.14 -5.70 -6.01
N MET A 54 -2.32 -5.93 -5.43
CA MET A 54 -2.44 -6.13 -3.99
C MET A 54 -1.74 -7.39 -3.50
N ASN A 55 -1.76 -8.48 -4.28
CA ASN A 55 -1.04 -9.69 -3.91
C ASN A 55 0.46 -9.39 -3.74
N ARG A 56 1.04 -8.63 -4.67
CA ARG A 56 2.44 -8.21 -4.60
C ARG A 56 2.69 -7.22 -3.47
N THR A 57 1.82 -6.20 -3.32
CA THR A 57 1.94 -5.21 -2.25
C THR A 57 1.90 -5.84 -0.86
N VAL A 58 0.99 -6.78 -0.60
CA VAL A 58 0.93 -7.50 0.70
C VAL A 58 2.23 -8.24 0.96
N ASN A 59 2.80 -8.90 -0.04
CA ASN A 59 4.08 -9.59 0.11
C ASN A 59 5.23 -8.62 0.42
N ILE A 60 5.29 -7.46 -0.23
CA ILE A 60 6.29 -6.41 0.04
C ILE A 60 6.15 -5.91 1.48
N CYS A 61 4.93 -5.55 1.92
CA CYS A 61 4.66 -5.11 3.28
C CYS A 61 5.04 -6.15 4.33
N ARG A 62 4.78 -7.44 4.05
CA ARG A 62 5.16 -8.53 4.97
C ARG A 62 6.67 -8.73 5.01
N ARG A 63 7.37 -8.59 3.88
CA ARG A 63 8.83 -8.76 3.83
C ARG A 63 9.57 -7.63 4.53
N ILE A 64 9.24 -6.38 4.19
CA ILE A 64 9.95 -5.18 4.68
C ILE A 64 9.43 -4.77 6.06
N GLY A 65 8.11 -4.76 6.25
CA GLY A 65 7.47 -4.40 7.52
C GLY A 65 7.53 -5.50 8.59
N GLY A 66 8.40 -6.50 8.45
CA GLY A 66 8.60 -7.58 9.45
C GLY A 66 7.34 -8.40 9.75
N GLY A 67 6.54 -8.72 8.74
CA GLY A 67 5.26 -9.42 8.86
C GLY A 67 4.03 -8.49 8.94
N CYS A 68 4.16 -7.23 8.52
CA CYS A 68 3.01 -6.33 8.42
C CYS A 68 2.08 -6.76 7.29
N ASP A 69 0.81 -6.95 7.59
CA ASP A 69 -0.23 -7.30 6.61
C ASP A 69 -1.14 -6.10 6.33
N LEU A 70 -2.02 -6.21 5.33
CA LEU A 70 -2.88 -5.12 4.89
C LEU A 70 -4.34 -5.58 4.91
N SER A 71 -5.20 -4.77 5.52
CA SER A 71 -6.65 -4.99 5.54
C SER A 71 -7.35 -3.89 4.76
N PHE A 72 -8.31 -4.23 3.90
CA PHE A 72 -9.06 -3.23 3.15
C PHE A 72 -9.84 -2.32 4.10
N ASP A 73 -9.67 -1.01 3.95
CA ASP A 73 -10.25 0.01 4.84
C ASP A 73 -11.26 0.90 4.10
N GLY A 74 -11.12 1.08 2.79
CA GLY A 74 -12.10 1.81 1.98
C GLY A 74 -11.51 2.39 0.70
N PHE A 75 -12.12 3.48 0.23
CA PHE A 75 -11.67 4.22 -0.95
C PHE A 75 -11.25 5.64 -0.56
N VAL A 76 -10.31 6.22 -1.28
CA VAL A 76 -10.06 7.67 -1.21
C VAL A 76 -11.18 8.35 -2.00
N VAL A 77 -12.02 9.08 -1.27
CA VAL A 77 -12.93 10.08 -1.83
C VAL A 77 -12.11 11.37 -1.92
N GLU A 78 -11.83 11.81 -3.13
CA GLU A 78 -11.42 13.20 -3.38
C GLU A 78 -12.72 14.03 -3.31
N GLU A 79 -12.81 14.95 -2.34
CA GLU A 79 -13.92 15.91 -2.22
C GLU A 79 -13.81 17.01 -3.28
#